data_AF-A0A7J3XEX4-F1
#
_entry.id   AF-A0A7J3XEX4-F1
#
_cell.length_a   1.000
_cell.length_b   1.000
_cell.length_c   1.000
_cell.angle_alpha   90.00
_cell.angle_beta   90.00
_cell.angle_gamma   90.00
#
_symmetry.space_group_name_H-M   'P 1'
#
loop_
_entity.id
_entity.type
_entity.pdbx_description
1 polymer ?
#
loop_
_entity_poly.entity_id
_entity_poly.type
_entity_poly.pdbx_seq_one_letter_code
_entity_poly.pdbx_strand_id
1 'polypeptide(L)'
;MQRLRRTKDFYSQVYREAVRLFEMGKSIREVAEELGISYSCAYAWYRGKRKPRRSRVEEFISYLKNKGPLPIGELKRVFPKHSELFYLANQRGFSVKRAKLPRKVRGAYLWYYLPGQEEKLKERVEAYLKGGAH
;
A
#
# COMPACT_ATOMS: atom_id res chain seq x y z
N MET A 1 2.60 31.67 -4.30
CA MET A 1 2.60 30.21 -4.59
C MET A 1 2.15 29.45 -3.35
N GLN A 2 1.03 28.73 -3.41
CA GLN A 2 0.58 27.91 -2.27
C GLN A 2 1.58 26.78 -2.03
N ARG A 3 2.19 26.73 -0.83
CA ARG A 3 2.99 25.58 -0.38
C ARG A 3 2.05 24.39 -0.20
N LEU A 4 1.93 23.56 -1.22
CA LEU A 4 1.33 22.23 -1.09
C LEU A 4 1.99 21.51 0.09
N ARG A 5 1.16 21.08 1.06
CA ARG A 5 1.64 20.44 2.28
C ARG A 5 2.28 19.10 1.91
N ARG A 6 3.61 19.02 1.98
CA ARG A 6 4.37 17.78 1.73
C ARG A 6 4.08 16.78 2.86
N THR A 7 3.15 15.87 2.63
CA THR A 7 2.76 14.84 3.60
C THR A 7 3.74 13.66 3.60
N LYS A 8 3.63 12.76 4.59
CA LYS A 8 4.41 11.50 4.62
C LYS A 8 4.19 10.68 3.35
N ASP A 9 2.97 10.69 2.84
CA ASP A 9 2.58 9.99 1.63
C ASP A 9 3.31 10.54 0.40
N PHE A 10 3.40 11.86 0.27
CA PHE A 10 4.20 12.52 -0.77
C PHE A 10 5.65 12.00 -0.76
N TYR A 11 6.33 12.06 0.38
CA TYR A 11 7.72 11.60 0.47
C TYR A 11 7.89 10.09 0.20
N SER A 12 6.90 9.24 0.54
CA SER A 12 6.97 7.81 0.23
C SER A 12 6.88 7.54 -1.28
N GLN A 13 6.02 8.27 -1.99
CA GLN A 13 5.86 8.14 -3.44
C GLN A 13 7.09 8.67 -4.16
N VAL A 14 7.51 9.87 -3.78
CA VAL A 14 8.66 10.57 -4.38
C VAL A 14 9.96 9.80 -4.14
N TYR A 15 10.09 9.08 -3.02
CA TYR A 15 11.28 8.26 -2.76
C TYR A 15 11.47 7.12 -3.77
N ARG A 16 10.39 6.46 -4.22
CA ARG A 16 10.50 5.38 -5.22
C ARG A 16 11.01 5.91 -6.54
N GLU A 17 10.46 7.04 -6.97
CA GLU A 17 10.89 7.70 -8.20
C GLU A 17 12.34 8.20 -8.07
N ALA A 18 12.70 8.76 -6.92
CA ALA A 18 14.09 9.16 -6.65
C ALA A 18 15.07 7.99 -6.78
N VAL A 19 14.73 6.82 -6.21
CA VAL A 19 15.56 5.61 -6.34
C VAL A 19 15.72 5.21 -7.81
N ARG A 20 14.62 5.19 -8.58
CA ARG A 20 14.67 4.89 -10.01
C ARG A 20 15.54 5.87 -10.80
N LEU A 21 15.42 7.18 -10.54
CA LEU A 21 16.22 8.20 -11.22
C LEU A 21 17.71 8.08 -10.87
N PHE A 22 18.04 7.71 -9.63
CA PHE A 22 19.42 7.42 -9.24
C PHE A 22 19.96 6.16 -9.93
N GLU A 23 19.15 5.11 -10.08
CA GLU A 23 19.52 3.90 -10.84
C GLU A 23 19.74 4.21 -12.33
N MET A 24 19.05 5.20 -12.87
CA MET A 24 19.26 5.72 -14.23
C MET A 24 20.49 6.65 -14.35
N GLY A 25 21.22 6.89 -13.26
CA GLY A 25 22.46 7.69 -13.26
C GLY A 25 22.25 9.20 -13.11
N LYS A 26 21.02 9.68 -12.83
CA LYS A 26 20.79 11.11 -12.59
C LYS A 26 21.53 11.59 -11.34
N SER A 27 22.01 12.83 -11.38
CA SER A 27 22.66 13.47 -10.26
C SER A 27 21.68 13.85 -9.16
N ILE A 28 22.20 14.05 -7.94
CA ILE A 28 21.41 14.48 -6.77
C ILE A 28 20.67 15.80 -7.04
N ARG A 29 21.28 16.70 -7.82
CA ARG A 29 20.68 17.99 -8.16
C ARG A 29 19.51 17.82 -9.12
N GLU A 30 19.68 17.05 -10.20
CA GLU A 30 18.62 16.78 -11.17
C GLU A 30 17.43 16.11 -10.50
N VAL A 31 17.67 15.09 -9.65
CA VAL A 31 16.60 14.42 -8.90
C VAL A 31 15.88 15.38 -7.95
N ALA A 32 16.61 16.29 -7.30
CA ALA A 32 15.99 17.27 -6.40
C ALA A 32 15.08 18.26 -7.15
N GLU A 33 15.55 18.76 -8.30
CA GLU A 33 14.81 19.68 -9.16
C GLU A 33 13.57 19.01 -9.77
N GLU A 34 13.74 17.82 -10.37
CA GLU A 34 12.68 17.08 -11.04
C GLU A 34 11.56 16.64 -10.08
N LEU A 35 11.92 16.25 -8.86
CA LEU A 35 10.96 15.81 -7.85
C LEU A 35 10.46 16.93 -6.93
N GLY A 36 10.97 18.16 -7.12
CA GLY A 36 10.60 19.30 -6.29
C GLY A 36 10.90 19.10 -4.80
N ILE A 37 12.01 18.44 -4.47
CA ILE A 37 12.49 18.21 -3.09
C ILE A 37 13.79 18.99 -2.82
N SER A 38 14.21 19.11 -1.56
CA SER A 38 15.48 19.77 -1.27
C SER A 38 16.66 18.87 -1.65
N TYR A 39 17.76 19.49 -2.08
CA TYR A 39 19.03 18.80 -2.36
C TYR A 39 19.46 17.92 -1.18
N SER A 40 19.39 18.43 0.05
CA SER A 40 19.75 17.67 1.26
C SER A 40 18.88 16.41 1.45
N CYS A 41 17.61 16.46 1.04
CA CYS A 41 16.72 15.30 1.08
C CYS A 41 17.15 14.26 0.05
N ALA A 42 17.36 14.68 -1.20
CA ALA A 42 17.83 13.81 -2.27
C ALA A 42 19.20 13.17 -1.92
N TYR A 43 20.12 13.95 -1.37
CA TYR A 43 21.42 13.50 -0.90
C TYR A 43 21.30 12.43 0.20
N ALA A 44 20.44 12.66 1.19
CA ALA A 44 20.23 11.71 2.28
C ALA A 44 19.63 10.37 1.79
N TRP A 45 18.78 10.43 0.77
CA TRP A 45 18.20 9.24 0.13
C TRP A 45 19.22 8.49 -0.72
N TYR A 46 20.00 9.20 -1.55
CA TYR A 46 21.07 8.64 -2.36
C TYR A 46 22.12 7.92 -1.49
N ARG A 47 22.53 8.54 -0.38
CA ARG A 47 23.49 7.97 0.57
C ARG A 47 22.90 6.91 1.51
N GLY A 48 21.60 6.61 1.40
CA GLY A 48 20.91 5.64 2.27
C GLY A 48 20.79 6.06 3.74
N LYS A 49 21.16 7.29 4.11
CA LYS A 49 21.19 7.78 5.50
C LYS A 49 19.80 7.92 6.11
N ARG A 50 18.78 8.17 5.28
CA ARG A 50 17.40 8.35 5.73
C ARG A 50 16.46 7.78 4.69
N LYS A 51 15.48 6.99 5.12
CA LYS A 51 14.35 6.57 4.29
C LYS A 51 13.08 7.20 4.82
N PRO A 52 12.14 7.63 3.95
CA PRO A 52 10.84 8.06 4.43
C PRO A 52 10.15 6.93 5.20
N ARG A 53 9.36 7.28 6.22
CA ARG A 53 8.50 6.30 6.88
C ARG A 53 7.50 5.77 5.85
N ARG A 54 7.18 4.47 5.93
CA ARG A 54 6.20 3.84 5.05
C ARG A 54 4.88 4.61 5.10
N SER A 55 4.24 4.76 3.95
CA SER A 55 2.88 5.33 3.90
C SER A 55 1.87 4.34 4.45
N ARG A 56 0.69 4.84 4.85
CA ARG A 56 -0.39 3.98 5.31
C ARG A 56 -0.85 2.99 4.24
N VAL A 57 -0.74 3.36 2.96
CA VAL A 57 -0.98 2.48 1.82
C VAL A 57 0.07 1.37 1.75
N GLU A 58 1.36 1.68 1.91
CA GLU A 58 2.41 0.65 1.92
C GLU A 58 2.27 -0.31 3.10
N GLU A 59 1.90 0.20 4.28
CA GLU A 59 1.57 -0.63 5.43
C GLU A 59 0.41 -1.58 5.12
N PHE A 60 -0.65 -1.07 4.49
CA PHE A 60 -1.80 -1.87 4.07
C PHE A 60 -1.39 -2.99 3.09
N ILE A 61 -0.59 -2.68 2.07
CA ILE A 61 -0.07 -3.66 1.12
C ILE A 61 0.81 -4.70 1.82
N SER A 62 1.74 -4.26 2.67
CA SER A 62 2.61 -5.16 3.41
C SER A 62 1.82 -6.08 4.34
N TYR A 63 0.73 -5.57 4.94
CA TYR A 63 -0.16 -6.35 5.78
C TYR A 63 -0.88 -7.43 4.97
N LEU A 64 -1.43 -7.08 3.80
CA LEU A 64 -2.02 -8.06 2.89
C LEU A 64 -1.00 -9.07 2.34
N LYS A 65 0.23 -8.66 2.05
CA LYS A 65 1.28 -9.59 1.62
C LYS A 65 1.58 -10.66 2.67
N ASN A 66 1.66 -10.26 3.95
CA ASN A 66 2.05 -11.15 5.03
C ASN A 66 0.87 -11.96 5.61
N LYS A 67 -0.29 -11.33 5.75
CA LYS A 67 -1.47 -11.92 6.44
C LYS A 67 -2.67 -12.15 5.53
N GLY A 68 -2.65 -11.61 4.32
CA GLY A 68 -3.69 -11.80 3.31
C GLY A 68 -3.79 -13.25 2.82
N PRO A 69 -4.91 -13.58 2.16
CA PRO A 69 -6.11 -12.76 1.93
C PRO A 69 -6.96 -12.60 3.20
N LEU A 70 -7.63 -11.46 3.39
CA LEU A 70 -8.35 -11.13 4.64
C LEU A 70 -9.77 -10.60 4.42
N PRO A 71 -10.73 -10.93 5.32
CA PRO A 71 -12.08 -10.36 5.29
C PRO A 71 -12.09 -8.93 5.85
N ILE A 72 -13.09 -8.16 5.43
CA ILE A 72 -13.30 -6.78 5.86
C ILE A 72 -13.39 -6.63 7.38
N GLY A 73 -13.99 -7.58 8.09
CA GLY A 73 -14.17 -7.53 9.54
C GLY A 73 -12.83 -7.52 10.28
N GLU A 74 -11.88 -8.34 9.86
CA GLU A 74 -10.52 -8.35 10.41
C GLU A 74 -9.73 -7.11 9.96
N LEU A 75 -9.84 -6.78 8.67
CA LEU A 75 -9.07 -5.69 8.09
C LEU A 75 -9.47 -4.32 8.67
N LYS A 76 -10.76 -4.11 8.94
CA LYS A 76 -11.30 -2.85 9.49
C LYS A 76 -10.77 -2.55 10.90
N ARG A 77 -10.40 -3.56 11.68
CA ARG A 77 -9.81 -3.38 13.03
C ARG A 77 -8.44 -2.70 12.96
N VAL A 78 -7.65 -3.01 11.92
CA VAL A 78 -6.31 -2.46 11.73
C VAL A 78 -6.33 -1.24 10.79
N PHE A 79 -7.18 -1.27 9.78
CA PHE A 79 -7.32 -0.25 8.76
C PHE A 79 -8.79 0.18 8.63
N PRO A 80 -9.29 1.08 9.51
CA PRO A 80 -10.68 1.54 9.46
C PRO A 80 -11.08 2.15 8.11
N LYS A 81 -10.14 2.82 7.45
CA LYS A 81 -10.29 3.43 6.12
C LYS A 81 -9.83 2.50 4.98
N HIS A 82 -10.01 1.19 5.12
CA HIS A 82 -9.56 0.19 4.14
C HIS A 82 -10.04 0.46 2.70
N SER A 83 -11.26 0.99 2.52
CA SER A 83 -11.77 1.34 1.18
C SER A 83 -10.95 2.44 0.53
N GLU A 84 -10.66 3.53 1.24
CA GLU A 84 -9.83 4.63 0.76
C GLU A 84 -8.41 4.14 0.43
N LEU A 85 -7.83 3.32 1.32
CA LEU A 85 -6.51 2.72 1.10
C LEU A 85 -6.48 1.79 -0.11
N PHE A 86 -7.55 1.04 -0.39
CA PHE A 86 -7.68 0.21 -1.58
C PHE A 86 -7.70 1.04 -2.86
N TYR A 87 -8.44 2.14 -2.90
CA TYR A 87 -8.49 3.02 -4.08
C TYR A 87 -7.14 3.72 -4.29
N LEU A 88 -6.55 4.26 -3.22
CA LEU A 88 -5.22 4.87 -3.27
C LEU A 88 -4.15 3.87 -3.68
N ALA A 89 -4.23 2.61 -3.23
CA ALA A 89 -3.31 1.56 -3.65
C ALA A 89 -3.37 1.33 -5.16
N ASN A 90 -4.56 1.17 -5.72
CA ASN A 90 -4.74 0.97 -7.16
C ASN A 90 -4.29 2.20 -7.97
N GLN A 91 -4.60 3.41 -7.51
CA GLN A 91 -4.09 4.64 -8.14
C GLN A 91 -2.56 4.74 -8.13
N ARG A 92 -1.91 4.17 -7.10
CA ARG A 92 -0.45 4.09 -6.98
C ARG A 92 0.17 2.88 -7.71
N GLY A 93 -0.61 2.18 -8.53
CA GLY A 93 -0.14 1.05 -9.33
C GLY A 93 -0.01 -0.28 -8.55
N PHE A 94 -0.48 -0.36 -7.31
CA PHE A 94 -0.56 -1.65 -6.62
C PHE A 94 -1.82 -2.39 -7.07
N SER A 95 -1.65 -3.61 -7.60
CA SER A 95 -2.73 -4.44 -8.12
C SER A 95 -3.58 -5.12 -7.02
N VAL A 96 -4.06 -4.39 -6.02
CA VAL A 96 -4.90 -4.95 -4.95
C VAL A 96 -6.26 -5.34 -5.52
N LYS A 97 -6.68 -6.58 -5.25
CA LYS A 97 -7.99 -7.10 -5.66
C LYS A 97 -8.94 -7.19 -4.48
N ARG A 98 -10.24 -7.24 -4.79
CA ARG A 98 -11.30 -7.48 -3.82
C ARG A 98 -12.27 -8.54 -4.32
N ALA A 99 -12.67 -9.46 -3.45
CA ALA A 99 -13.66 -10.50 -3.73
C ALA A 99 -14.91 -10.26 -2.87
N LYS A 100 -16.09 -10.40 -3.48
CA LYS A 100 -17.37 -10.26 -2.79
C LYS A 100 -17.98 -11.64 -2.59
N LEU A 101 -18.41 -11.91 -1.37
CA LEU A 101 -19.19 -13.10 -1.01
C LEU A 101 -20.66 -12.71 -0.77
N PRO A 102 -21.58 -13.70 -0.77
CA PRO A 102 -22.96 -13.46 -0.39
C PRO A 102 -23.05 -12.77 0.97
N ARG A 103 -23.89 -11.73 1.07
CA ARG A 103 -24.03 -10.88 2.27
C ARG A 103 -24.47 -11.62 3.54
N LYS A 104 -24.88 -12.88 3.43
CA LYS A 104 -25.27 -13.74 4.57
C LYS A 104 -24.12 -13.95 5.56
N VAL A 105 -22.86 -13.70 5.16
CA VAL A 105 -21.68 -13.81 6.03
C VAL A 105 -21.33 -12.45 6.66
N ARG A 106 -21.71 -12.24 7.93
CA ARG A 106 -21.40 -11.00 8.67
C ARG A 106 -19.90 -10.77 8.73
N GLY A 107 -19.44 -9.57 8.37
CA GLY A 107 -18.03 -9.19 8.48
C GLY A 107 -17.07 -9.85 7.49
N ALA A 108 -17.51 -10.80 6.67
CA ALA A 108 -16.68 -11.45 5.64
C ALA A 108 -17.29 -11.40 4.24
N TYR A 109 -18.28 -10.52 4.01
CA TYR A 109 -18.86 -10.32 2.68
C TYR A 109 -17.89 -9.70 1.66
N LEU A 110 -16.79 -9.10 2.12
CA LEU A 110 -15.78 -8.47 1.26
C LEU A 110 -14.40 -8.89 1.74
N TRP A 111 -13.57 -9.35 0.80
CA TRP A 111 -12.20 -9.79 1.04
C TRP A 111 -11.22 -8.97 0.23
N TYR A 112 -10.06 -8.70 0.80
CA TYR A 112 -8.96 -7.99 0.15
C TYR A 112 -7.76 -8.91 0.02
N TYR A 113 -7.11 -8.88 -1.15
CA TYR A 113 -5.99 -9.76 -1.46
C TYR A 113 -5.09 -9.17 -2.55
N LEU A 114 -3.86 -9.68 -2.63
CA LEU A 114 -2.90 -9.36 -3.69
C LEU A 114 -2.91 -10.45 -4.77
N PRO A 115 -2.45 -10.17 -6.00
CA PRO A 115 -2.27 -11.20 -7.01
C PRO A 115 -1.29 -12.27 -6.53
N GLY A 116 -1.57 -13.53 -6.83
CA GLY A 116 -0.85 -14.70 -6.31
C GLY A 116 -1.45 -15.25 -5.00
N GLN A 117 -2.51 -14.63 -4.45
CA GLN A 117 -3.21 -15.11 -3.26
C GLN A 117 -4.56 -15.76 -3.57
N GLU A 118 -4.88 -16.02 -4.84
CA GLU A 118 -6.16 -16.53 -5.31
C GLU A 118 -6.52 -17.92 -4.72
N GLU A 119 -5.57 -18.86 -4.70
CA GLU A 119 -5.80 -20.20 -4.14
C GLU A 119 -6.02 -20.13 -2.62
N LYS A 120 -5.15 -19.39 -1.91
CA LYS A 120 -5.29 -19.13 -0.48
C LYS A 120 -6.60 -18.42 -0.13
N LEU A 121 -7.15 -17.62 -1.04
CA LEU A 121 -8.45 -16.97 -0.87
C LEU A 121 -9.55 -18.01 -0.90
N LYS A 122 -9.54 -18.93 -1.87
CA LYS A 122 -10.53 -20.01 -1.94
C LYS A 122 -10.50 -20.85 -0.66
N GLU A 123 -9.33 -21.31 -0.24
CA GLU A 123 -9.15 -22.10 0.99
C GLU A 123 -9.70 -21.38 2.23
N ARG A 124 -9.34 -20.10 2.40
CA ARG A 124 -9.80 -19.31 3.55
C ARG A 124 -11.29 -19.03 3.51
N VAL A 125 -11.84 -18.75 2.34
CA VAL A 125 -13.27 -18.52 2.17
C VAL A 125 -14.05 -19.80 2.47
N GLU A 126 -13.59 -20.95 1.97
CA GLU A 126 -14.19 -22.24 2.29
C GLU A 126 -14.13 -22.56 3.78
N ALA A 127 -12.97 -22.37 4.41
CA ALA A 127 -12.82 -22.54 5.86
C ALA A 127 -13.76 -21.63 6.64
N TYR A 128 -13.94 -20.39 6.19
CA TYR A 128 -14.85 -19.42 6.81
C TYR A 128 -16.32 -19.82 6.65
N LEU A 129 -16.70 -20.37 5.49
CA LEU A 129 -18.06 -20.86 5.22
C LEU A 129 -18.36 -22.16 5.98
N LYS A 130 -17.39 -23.07 6.08
CA LYS A 130 -17.51 -24.34 6.81
C LYS A 130 -17.47 -24.15 8.33
N GLY A 131 -16.70 -23.17 8.82
CA GLY A 131 -16.56 -22.85 10.26
C GLY A 131 -17.55 -21.82 10.80
N GLY A 132 -18.44 -21.27 9.97
CA GLY A 132 -19.45 -20.26 10.35
C GLY A 132 -20.64 -20.79 11.15
N ALA A 133 -20.52 -21.96 11.78
CA ALA A 133 -21.49 -22.55 12.70
C ALA A 133 -20.98 -22.46 14.15
N HIS A 134 -20.63 -21.27 14.64
CA HIS A 134 -20.43 -20.98 16.06
C HIS A 134 -20.84 -19.54 16.37
#